data_AF-A0A0P0WJU5-F1
#
_entry.id   AF-A0A0P0WJU5-F1
#
_cell.length_a   1.000
_cell.length_b   1.000
_cell.length_c   1.000
_cell.angle_alpha   90.00
_cell.angle_beta   90.00
_cell.angle_gamma   90.00
#
_symmetry.space_group_name_H-M   'P 1'
#
loop_
_entity.id
_entity.type
_entity.pdbx_description
1 polymer ?
#
loop_
_entity_poly.entity_id
_entity_poly.type
_entity_poly.pdbx_seq_one_letter_code
_entity_poly.pdbx_strand_id
1 'polypeptide(L)' 'RYAKVQMDVYGQATFGWSYWTLKNVNNHWNLEWMINNGYISLKT' A
#
# COMPACT_ATOMS: atom_id res chain seq x y z
N ARG A 1 -0.82 10.75 -4.63
CA ARG A 1 0.02 11.60 -3.74
C ARG A 1 0.29 10.94 -2.40
N TYR A 2 -0.73 10.62 -1.60
CA TYR A 2 -0.54 10.03 -0.26
C TYR A 2 0.06 8.62 -0.25
N ALA A 3 -0.40 7.73 -1.14
CA ALA A 3 0.11 6.36 -1.20
C ALA A 3 1.62 6.33 -1.47
N LYS A 4 2.14 7.17 -2.37
CA LYS A 4 3.59 7.27 -2.63
C LYS A 4 4.39 7.63 -1.36
N VAL A 5 3.97 8.67 -0.65
CA VAL A 5 4.64 9.10 0.59
C VAL A 5 4.56 8.01 1.67
N GLN A 6 3.43 7.31 1.78
CA GLN A 6 3.29 6.17 2.68
C GLN A 6 4.32 5.09 2.35
N MET A 7 4.44 4.71 1.08
CA MET A 7 5.42 3.71 0.65
C MET A 7 6.87 4.15 0.91
N ASP A 8 7.20 5.42 0.66
CA ASP A 8 8.54 5.97 0.91
C ASP A 8 8.91 5.89 2.40
N VAL A 9 7.96 6.19 3.30
CA VAL A 9 8.16 6.10 4.76
C VAL A 9 8.19 4.65 5.23
N TYR A 10 7.30 3.81 4.70
CA TYR A 10 7.21 2.41 5.07
C TYR A 10 8.44 1.59 4.63
N GLY A 11 9.04 1.94 3.49
CA GLY A 11 10.30 1.35 3.03
C GLY A 11 11.50 1.63 3.94
N GLN A 12 11.41 2.65 4.81
CA GLN A 12 12.44 2.97 5.80
C GLN A 12 12.28 2.19 7.11
N ALA A 13 11.18 1.44 7.30
CA ALA A 13 10.94 0.69 8.52
C ALA A 13 11.87 -0.53 8.63
N THR A 14 12.54 -0.69 9.77
CA THR A 14 13.54 -1.75 10.01
C THR A 14 12.96 -3.16 10.06
N PHE A 15 11.69 -3.30 10.47
CA PHE A 15 10.97 -4.57 10.53
C PHE A 15 9.95 -4.74 9.40
N GLY A 16 10.04 -3.89 8.37
CA GLY A 16 9.05 -3.83 7.30
C GLY A 16 7.73 -3.20 7.74
N TRP A 17 6.70 -3.40 6.94
CA TRP A 17 5.38 -2.81 7.10
C TRP A 17 4.32 -3.76 6.55
N SER A 18 3.06 -3.54 6.94
CA SER A 18 1.93 -4.29 6.40
C SER A 18 0.77 -3.35 6.13
N TYR A 19 0.05 -3.61 5.04
CA TYR A 19 -1.14 -2.86 4.66
C TYR A 19 -2.40 -3.49 5.26
N TRP A 20 -3.28 -2.64 5.78
CA TRP A 20 -4.60 -3.05 6.25
C TRP A 20 -5.68 -2.63 5.24
N THR A 21 -6.39 -3.53 4.56
CA THR A 21 -6.37 -5.01 4.56
C THR A 21 -6.05 -5.56 3.16
N LEU A 22 -5.85 -6.87 3.04
CA LEU A 22 -5.69 -7.52 1.73
C LEU A 22 -6.94 -7.31 0.83
N LYS A 23 -8.13 -7.54 1.39
CA LYS A 23 -9.43 -7.35 0.74
C LYS A 23 -10.37 -6.57 1.65
N ASN A 24 -11.13 -5.65 1.06
CA ASN A 24 -12.16 -4.85 1.73
C ASN A 24 -13.28 -4.50 0.72
N VAL A 25 -14.50 -4.30 1.21
CA VAL A 25 -15.64 -3.80 0.42
C VAL A 25 -15.42 -2.38 -0.09
N ASN A 26 -14.56 -1.59 0.58
CA ASN A 26 -14.18 -0.24 0.19
C ASN A 26 -12.78 -0.23 -0.46
N ASN A 27 -12.69 0.37 -1.65
CA ASN A 27 -11.51 0.42 -2.49
C ASN A 27 -10.25 0.96 -1.79
N HIS A 28 -10.39 2.00 -0.96
CA HIS A 28 -9.25 2.64 -0.31
C HIS A 28 -8.59 1.80 0.80
N TRP A 29 -9.23 0.71 1.21
CA TRP A 29 -8.74 -0.22 2.24
C TRP A 29 -8.46 -1.61 1.67
N ASN A 30 -8.52 -1.75 0.35
CA ASN A 30 -8.33 -3.01 -0.35
C ASN A 30 -6.98 -2.98 -1.07
N LEU A 31 -5.98 -3.67 -0.53
CA LEU A 31 -4.63 -3.69 -1.10
C LEU A 31 -4.62 -4.18 -2.55
N GLU A 32 -5.38 -5.23 -2.86
CA GLU A 32 -5.46 -5.79 -4.21
C GLU A 32 -5.97 -4.74 -5.20
N TRP A 33 -7.02 -4.00 -4.83
CA TRP A 33 -7.53 -2.90 -5.65
C TRP A 33 -6.50 -1.78 -5.80
N MET A 34 -5.82 -1.40 -4.72
CA MET A 34 -4.82 -0.34 -4.73
C MET A 34 -3.62 -0.66 -5.63
N ILE A 35 -3.18 -1.93 -5.67
CA ILE A 35 -2.11 -2.39 -6.55
C ILE A 35 -2.59 -2.42 -8.00
N ASN A 36 -3.75 -3.01 -8.28
CA ASN A 36 -4.29 -3.14 -9.63
C ASN A 36 -4.57 -1.77 -10.30
N ASN A 37 -4.89 -0.75 -9.51
CA ASN A 37 -5.10 0.62 -9.99
C ASN A 37 -3.84 1.50 -9.93
N GLY A 38 -2.69 0.94 -9.55
CA GLY A 38 -1.40 1.65 -9.58
C GLY A 38 -1.21 2.70 -8.48
N TYR A 39 -2.00 2.66 -7.40
CA TYR A 39 -1.83 3.54 -6.24
C TYR A 39 -0.68 3.09 -5.34
N ILE A 40 -0.46 1.78 -5.21
CA ILE A 40 0.64 1.15 -4.46
C ILE A 40 1.43 0.27 -5.42
N SER A 41 2.75 0.44 -5.45
CA SER A 41 3.68 -0.47 -6.13
C SER A 41 4.45 -1.26 -5.09
N LEU A 42 4.43 -2.59 -5.20
CA LEU A 42 5.25 -3.49 -4.37
C LEU A 42 6.60 -3.83 -5.02
N LYS A 43 6.85 -3.39 -6.26
CA LYS A 43 8.15 -3.60 -6.91
C LYS A 43 9.20 -2.71 -6.26
N THR A 44 10.25 -3.35 -5.76
CA THR A 44 11.52 -2.78 -5.32
C THR A 44 12.35 -2.28 -6.50
#